data_AF-A0A2K1QCT4-F1
#
_entry.id   AF-A0A2K1QCT4-F1
#
_cell.length_a   1.000
_cell.length_b   1.000
_cell.length_c   1.000
_cell.angle_alpha   90.00
_cell.angle_beta   90.00
_cell.angle_gamma   90.00
#
_symmetry.space_group_name_H-M   'P 1'
#
loop_
_entity.id
_entity.type
_entity.pdbx_description
1 polymer ?
#
loop_
_entity_poly.entity_id
_entity_poly.type
_entity_poly.pdbx_seq_one_letter_code
_entity_poly.pdbx_strand_id
1 'polypeptide(L)'
;MLFEETKLTLLAAGGTAENLLSQINNLYVKEIHSEEKALIKAISELHNLRKIDFVKIMSNIDKKTCRSNFFTILRVFVEVLPSLNAKTEDVLNCLAHLKQQADGDLSFFEVHGAFERFCSMEAHRPKAGVEYILTQSELNLYAPFLSNSILAYDTDNVADAIKITKTLIANSNEAVRTQAYFILGKLGFDESQDVQIWEILRESILSEHDSGCCASILRAILLFGEKAPSRWIEIEDLIIKLDEKNSPEVLYEISKLISFQNLDLPESVLNVLVKQLAKVSPEHVGIINNIDHLLVRLINRGLHPLTEELLESIISVGVNFKTLDYFSRILLTKHQKFSNHIITKWFLDGNAMLCRNVLNLIESAADEGVNLKAEEFLLDNEEKKIFVSRKAVGWLFTQPTATANFILSVSKTASTTTILELENILYDPLLISYPGELKPFFQSCIETKFQKNLCQRLLEKLEKHHMDLEKISGLNELKSPSENLTAYWKEFSKSMQNAHEEASKKSFISKIAATQRILYGNSSIYYQHQLDGKKVRQEAQMHTFSNSTEMPRLNTLDPVSLEYFLISCRCEAMNNEINP
;
A
#
# COMPACT_ATOMS: atom_id res chain seq x y z
N MET A 1 -16.24 17.08 42.56
CA MET A 1 -15.10 16.94 43.48
C MET A 1 -13.81 16.76 42.68
N LEU A 2 -13.81 15.85 41.70
CA LEU A 2 -12.69 15.58 40.78
C LEU A 2 -12.08 16.83 40.12
N PHE A 3 -12.90 17.79 39.66
CA PHE A 3 -12.41 18.99 38.98
C PHE A 3 -11.47 19.87 39.83
N GLU A 4 -11.87 20.22 41.05
CA GLU A 4 -11.05 21.04 41.94
C GLU A 4 -9.83 20.27 42.46
N GLU A 5 -9.96 18.95 42.66
CA GLU A 5 -8.85 18.08 43.02
C GLU A 5 -7.79 18.01 41.91
N THR A 6 -8.22 17.89 40.65
CA THR A 6 -7.34 17.95 39.47
C THR A 6 -6.62 19.30 39.40
N LYS A 7 -7.31 20.42 39.65
CA LYS A 7 -6.68 21.76 39.70
C LYS A 7 -5.62 21.86 40.79
N LEU A 8 -5.93 21.43 42.01
CA LEU A 8 -4.97 21.43 43.13
C LEU A 8 -3.74 20.58 42.83
N THR A 9 -3.97 19.42 42.21
CA THR A 9 -2.90 18.48 41.81
C THR A 9 -1.97 19.10 40.76
N LEU A 10 -2.53 19.77 39.75
CA LEU A 10 -1.74 20.48 38.72
C LEU A 10 -0.96 21.66 39.32
N LEU A 11 -1.58 22.44 40.21
CA LEU A 11 -0.90 23.56 40.89
C LEU A 11 0.25 23.08 41.79
N ALA A 12 0.06 21.98 42.51
CA ALA A 12 1.11 21.38 43.34
C ALA A 12 2.30 20.88 42.50
N ALA A 13 2.04 20.41 41.27
CA ALA A 13 3.06 20.00 40.32
C ALA A 13 3.75 21.18 39.59
N GLY A 14 3.22 22.40 39.69
CA GLY A 14 3.67 23.59 38.97
C GLY A 14 5.06 24.15 39.34
N GLY A 15 5.77 23.51 40.27
CA GLY A 15 7.12 23.93 40.70
C GLY A 15 8.19 23.83 39.61
N THR A 16 8.02 22.94 38.62
CA THR A 16 8.82 22.89 37.39
C THR A 16 7.94 22.48 36.20
N ALA A 17 8.31 22.90 34.99
CA ALA A 17 7.58 22.53 33.77
C ALA A 17 7.49 21.00 33.60
N GLU A 18 8.58 20.27 33.88
CA GLU A 18 8.62 18.81 33.73
C GLU A 18 7.70 18.09 34.72
N ASN A 19 7.63 18.54 35.97
CA ASN A 19 6.73 17.95 36.96
C ASN A 19 5.26 18.14 36.55
N LEU A 20 4.92 19.32 36.04
CA LEU A 20 3.58 19.61 35.55
C LEU A 20 3.24 18.75 34.32
N LEU A 21 4.15 18.63 33.35
CA LEU A 21 3.96 17.77 32.17
C LEU A 21 3.79 16.29 32.56
N SER A 22 4.62 15.79 33.49
CA SER A 22 4.49 14.42 34.01
C SER A 22 3.13 14.19 34.67
N GLN A 23 2.66 15.18 35.44
CA GLN A 23 1.37 15.09 36.08
C GLN A 23 0.22 15.12 35.07
N ILE A 24 0.31 15.95 34.02
CA ILE A 24 -0.65 15.99 32.92
C ILE A 24 -0.70 14.62 32.21
N ASN A 25 0.45 14.03 31.89
CA ASN A 25 0.51 12.70 31.27
C ASN A 25 -0.18 11.63 32.14
N ASN A 26 0.13 11.60 33.45
CA ASN A 26 -0.45 10.63 34.37
C ASN A 26 -1.96 10.80 34.53
N LEU A 27 -2.45 12.04 34.60
CA LEU A 27 -3.88 12.33 34.69
C LEU A 27 -4.60 11.97 33.40
N TYR A 28 -4.00 12.28 32.23
CA TYR A 28 -4.60 11.94 30.95
C TYR A 28 -4.75 10.43 30.77
N VAL A 29 -3.70 9.66 31.07
CA VAL A 29 -3.73 8.18 31.01
C VAL A 29 -4.83 7.61 31.92
N LYS A 30 -5.04 8.20 33.10
CA LYS A 30 -6.14 7.80 34.01
C LYS A 30 -7.51 8.16 33.44
N GLU A 31 -7.66 9.33 32.84
CA GLU A 31 -8.94 9.80 32.29
C GLU A 31 -9.35 9.09 31.00
N ILE A 32 -8.42 8.48 30.24
CA ILE A 32 -8.75 7.70 29.02
C ILE A 32 -9.79 6.60 29.29
N HIS A 33 -9.74 5.98 30.47
CA HIS A 33 -10.63 4.88 30.87
C HIS A 33 -11.74 5.31 31.83
N SER A 34 -11.92 6.62 32.04
CA SER A 34 -12.90 7.19 32.96
C SER A 34 -14.03 7.89 32.20
N GLU A 35 -15.26 7.77 32.69
CA GLU A 35 -16.39 8.59 32.21
C GLU A 35 -16.27 10.05 32.69
N GLU A 36 -15.60 10.28 33.83
CA GLU A 36 -15.34 11.61 34.35
C GLU A 36 -14.01 12.17 33.80
N LYS A 37 -14.10 13.24 33.00
CA LYS A 37 -12.96 13.97 32.41
C LYS A 37 -12.89 15.39 32.97
N ALA A 38 -11.82 15.72 33.67
CA ALA A 38 -11.63 17.00 34.33
C ALA A 38 -10.37 17.74 33.88
N LEU A 39 -9.38 17.03 33.32
CA LEU A 39 -8.05 17.56 33.01
C LEU A 39 -8.10 18.75 32.04
N ILE A 40 -8.77 18.60 30.90
CA ILE A 40 -8.82 19.64 29.85
C ILE A 40 -9.40 20.93 30.41
N LYS A 41 -10.54 20.84 31.10
CA LYS A 41 -11.19 22.00 31.73
C LYS A 41 -10.29 22.64 32.79
N ALA A 42 -9.59 21.82 33.58
CA ALA A 42 -8.74 22.31 34.67
C ALA A 42 -7.53 23.08 34.13
N ILE A 43 -6.86 22.56 33.10
CA ILE A 43 -5.74 23.24 32.45
C ILE A 43 -6.20 24.56 31.83
N SER A 44 -7.32 24.56 31.10
CA SER A 44 -7.87 25.76 30.48
C SER A 44 -8.17 26.85 31.51
N GLU A 45 -8.81 26.50 32.64
CA GLU A 45 -9.13 27.47 33.69
C GLU A 45 -7.87 27.99 34.38
N LEU A 46 -6.92 27.12 34.72
CA LEU A 46 -5.66 27.54 35.33
C LEU A 46 -4.83 28.44 34.40
N HIS A 47 -4.83 28.18 33.10
CA HIS A 47 -4.22 29.04 32.10
C HIS A 47 -4.91 30.40 32.04
N ASN A 48 -6.23 30.42 31.90
CA ASN A 48 -7.00 31.65 31.74
C ASN A 48 -6.97 32.52 33.00
N LEU A 49 -6.82 31.92 34.19
CA LEU A 49 -6.58 32.60 35.47
C LEU A 49 -5.11 33.01 35.68
N ARG A 50 -4.23 32.79 34.69
CA ARG A 50 -2.78 33.07 34.73
C ARG A 50 -2.04 32.39 35.86
N LYS A 51 -2.55 31.25 36.35
CA LYS A 51 -1.88 30.43 37.38
C LYS A 51 -0.83 29.52 36.77
N ILE A 52 -1.01 29.15 35.51
CA ILE A 52 -0.07 28.38 34.69
C ILE A 52 -0.02 29.07 33.33
N ASP A 53 1.13 29.09 32.66
CA ASP A 53 1.21 29.50 31.25
C ASP A 53 1.47 28.27 30.38
N PHE A 54 0.39 27.55 30.07
CA PHE A 54 0.49 26.30 29.32
C PHE A 54 1.05 26.49 27.91
N VAL A 55 0.76 27.59 27.22
CA VAL A 55 1.33 27.90 25.89
C VAL A 55 2.85 28.07 25.99
N LYS A 56 3.33 28.82 26.99
CA LYS A 56 4.77 28.99 27.22
C LYS A 56 5.46 27.68 27.63
N ILE A 57 4.81 26.84 28.43
CA ILE A 57 5.36 25.52 28.79
C ILE A 57 5.54 24.67 27.52
N MET A 58 4.50 24.62 26.67
CA MET A 58 4.54 23.88 25.41
C MET A 58 5.55 24.46 24.42
N SER A 59 5.75 25.78 24.42
CA SER A 59 6.75 26.44 23.56
C SER A 59 8.21 26.09 23.90
N ASN A 60 8.46 25.50 25.07
CA ASN A 60 9.80 25.13 25.53
C ASN A 60 10.01 23.61 25.61
N ILE A 61 9.05 22.81 25.14
CA ILE A 61 9.17 21.35 25.20
C ILE A 61 10.16 20.86 24.14
N ASP A 62 11.08 19.97 24.50
CA ASP A 62 11.95 19.29 23.54
C ASP A 62 11.63 17.79 23.60
N LYS A 63 11.25 17.21 22.46
CA LYS A 63 10.89 15.79 22.34
C LYS A 63 11.99 14.86 22.83
N LYS A 64 13.27 15.26 22.71
CA LYS A 64 14.44 14.45 23.12
C LYS A 64 14.64 14.44 24.62
N THR A 65 14.27 15.52 25.31
CA THR A 65 14.52 15.68 26.75
C THR A 65 13.27 15.52 27.60
N CYS A 66 12.08 15.55 26.98
CA CYS A 66 10.81 15.32 27.65
C CYS A 66 10.78 13.90 28.22
N ARG A 67 10.69 13.76 29.55
CA ARG A 67 10.58 12.43 30.19
C ARG A 67 9.17 11.87 30.07
N SER A 68 8.21 12.75 29.81
CA SER A 68 6.80 12.42 29.58
C SER A 68 6.56 12.08 28.12
N ASN A 69 5.50 11.33 27.80
CA ASN A 69 5.19 10.99 26.42
C ASN A 69 4.78 12.26 25.64
N PHE A 70 5.67 12.75 24.78
CA PHE A 70 5.48 13.97 23.98
C PHE A 70 4.13 13.97 23.23
N PHE A 71 3.76 12.85 22.60
CA PHE A 71 2.52 12.78 21.81
C PHE A 71 1.27 12.76 22.70
N THR A 72 1.36 12.20 23.90
CA THR A 72 0.27 12.29 24.88
C THR A 72 0.05 13.73 25.32
N ILE A 73 1.13 14.46 25.63
CA ILE A 73 1.06 15.88 25.98
C ILE A 73 0.55 16.72 24.80
N LEU A 74 1.05 16.46 23.59
CA LEU A 74 0.60 17.15 22.38
C LEU A 74 -0.91 16.98 22.18
N ARG A 75 -1.43 15.77 22.39
CA ARG A 75 -2.87 15.49 22.31
C ARG A 75 -3.68 16.28 23.35
N VAL A 76 -3.21 16.36 24.60
CA VAL A 76 -3.83 17.22 25.61
C VAL A 76 -3.83 18.67 25.16
N PHE A 77 -2.72 19.16 24.60
CA PHE A 77 -2.63 20.53 24.11
C PHE A 77 -3.62 20.81 22.98
N VAL A 78 -3.76 19.89 22.02
CA VAL A 78 -4.77 19.96 20.92
C VAL A 78 -6.19 20.08 21.47
N GLU A 79 -6.51 19.34 22.53
CA GLU A 79 -7.84 19.38 23.17
C GLU A 79 -8.07 20.67 23.98
N VAL A 80 -7.03 21.19 24.64
CA VAL A 80 -7.10 22.41 25.47
C VAL A 80 -7.10 23.69 24.63
N LEU A 81 -6.36 23.72 23.52
CA LEU A 81 -6.01 24.93 22.76
C LEU A 81 -7.22 25.83 22.44
N PRO A 82 -8.37 25.33 21.94
CA PRO A 82 -9.52 26.20 21.62
C PRO A 82 -10.08 26.95 22.83
N SER A 83 -9.89 26.45 24.05
CA SER A 83 -10.43 27.06 25.27
C SER A 83 -9.48 28.06 25.94
N LEU A 84 -8.30 28.29 25.36
CA LEU A 84 -7.28 29.16 25.94
C LEU A 84 -7.52 30.64 25.59
N ASN A 85 -7.30 31.50 26.58
CA ASN A 85 -7.18 32.95 26.43
C ASN A 85 -5.69 33.31 26.30
N ALA A 86 -5.17 33.16 25.09
CA ALA A 86 -3.80 33.43 24.72
C ALA A 86 -3.74 34.32 23.48
N LYS A 87 -2.65 35.06 23.29
CA LYS A 87 -2.44 35.83 22.06
C LYS A 87 -2.17 34.88 20.89
N THR A 88 -2.71 35.20 19.72
CA THR A 88 -2.49 34.41 18.50
C THR A 88 -1.02 34.25 18.16
N GLU A 89 -0.21 35.28 18.40
CA GLU A 89 1.24 35.32 18.16
C GLU A 89 1.97 34.27 19.01
N ASP A 90 1.67 34.23 20.31
CA ASP A 90 2.26 33.28 21.27
C ASP A 90 1.89 31.83 20.90
N VAL A 91 0.63 31.61 20.48
CA VAL A 91 0.17 30.31 20.00
C VAL A 91 0.89 29.91 18.72
N LEU A 92 1.01 30.80 17.74
CA LEU A 92 1.67 30.49 16.47
C LEU A 92 3.15 30.14 16.66
N ASN A 93 3.87 30.85 17.53
CA ASN A 93 5.25 30.51 17.89
C ASN A 93 5.34 29.13 18.55
N CYS A 94 4.42 28.83 19.46
CA CYS A 94 4.31 27.51 20.09
C CYS A 94 4.09 26.42 19.04
N LEU A 95 3.16 26.62 18.10
CA LEU A 95 2.84 25.64 17.05
C LEU A 95 4.00 25.43 16.07
N ALA A 96 4.68 26.50 15.68
CA ALA A 96 5.88 26.45 14.84
C ALA A 96 6.98 25.60 15.51
N HIS A 97 7.22 25.81 16.80
CA HIS A 97 8.15 25.01 17.60
C HIS A 97 7.73 23.54 17.67
N LEU A 98 6.47 23.25 18.02
CA LEU A 98 5.97 21.88 18.13
C LEU A 98 6.05 21.12 16.80
N LYS A 99 5.85 21.80 15.68
CA LYS A 99 6.00 21.21 14.34
C LYS A 99 7.44 20.73 14.09
N GLN A 100 8.43 21.51 14.52
CA GLN A 100 9.84 21.11 14.44
C GLN A 100 10.13 19.91 15.35
N GLN A 101 9.51 19.85 16.52
CA GLN A 101 9.67 18.73 17.45
C GLN A 101 9.01 17.44 16.96
N ALA A 102 7.92 17.53 16.19
CA ALA A 102 7.19 16.35 15.73
C ALA A 102 7.88 15.55 14.61
N ASP A 103 8.98 16.05 14.01
CA ASP A 103 9.74 15.39 12.93
C ASP A 103 8.88 14.86 11.75
N GLY A 104 7.77 15.52 11.43
CA GLY A 104 6.87 15.10 10.34
C GLY A 104 5.94 13.92 10.68
N ASP A 105 5.76 13.62 11.97
CA ASP A 105 4.81 12.59 12.44
C ASP A 105 3.36 12.94 12.07
N LEU A 106 2.60 11.94 11.59
CA LEU A 106 1.19 12.05 11.19
C LEU A 106 0.29 12.58 12.33
N SER A 107 0.67 12.37 13.59
CA SER A 107 -0.06 12.87 14.76
C SER A 107 -0.11 14.40 14.87
N PHE A 108 0.75 15.14 14.15
CA PHE A 108 0.68 16.60 14.12
C PHE A 108 -0.54 17.13 13.34
N PHE A 109 -1.21 16.30 12.54
CA PHE A 109 -2.38 16.71 11.76
C PHE A 109 -3.52 17.29 12.63
N GLU A 110 -3.73 16.74 13.84
CA GLU A 110 -4.79 17.22 14.75
C GLU A 110 -4.58 18.65 15.24
N VAL A 111 -3.32 19.12 15.24
CA VAL A 111 -2.92 20.47 15.66
C VAL A 111 -3.50 21.54 14.75
N HIS A 112 -3.52 21.30 13.44
CA HIS A 112 -4.09 22.23 12.47
C HIS A 112 -5.57 22.51 12.75
N GLY A 113 -6.36 21.45 12.96
CA GLY A 113 -7.78 21.58 13.30
C GLY A 113 -8.02 22.24 14.66
N ALA A 114 -7.14 22.03 15.65
CA ALA A 114 -7.24 22.72 16.94
C ALA A 114 -6.92 24.22 16.82
N PHE A 115 -5.96 24.60 15.98
CA PHE A 115 -5.64 26.00 15.75
C PHE A 115 -6.76 26.73 15.01
N GLU A 116 -7.37 26.11 14.00
CA GLU A 116 -8.55 26.66 13.33
C GLU A 116 -9.69 26.93 14.33
N ARG A 117 -10.00 25.95 15.19
CA ARG A 117 -10.99 26.13 16.28
C ARG A 117 -10.60 27.23 17.27
N PHE A 118 -9.31 27.37 17.59
CA PHE A 118 -8.84 28.45 18.45
C PHE A 118 -9.05 29.83 17.80
N CYS A 119 -8.77 29.95 16.51
CA CYS A 119 -9.00 31.17 15.75
C CYS A 119 -10.50 31.51 15.68
N SER A 120 -11.38 30.52 15.54
CA SER A 120 -12.83 30.76 15.42
C SER A 120 -13.50 31.25 16.70
N MET A 121 -12.84 31.16 17.86
CA MET A 121 -13.43 31.59 19.15
C MET A 121 -13.52 33.11 19.31
N GLU A 122 -12.69 33.89 18.62
CA GLU A 122 -12.68 35.35 18.71
C GLU A 122 -12.44 35.99 17.33
N ALA A 123 -13.34 36.89 16.92
CA ALA A 123 -13.38 37.45 15.57
C ALA A 123 -12.08 38.13 15.07
N HIS A 124 -11.20 38.58 15.98
CA HIS A 124 -9.94 39.23 15.61
C HIS A 124 -8.79 38.23 15.37
N ARG A 125 -8.86 37.00 15.91
CA ARG A 125 -7.77 36.02 15.85
C ARG A 125 -7.44 35.55 14.42
N PRO A 126 -8.42 35.31 13.53
CA PRO A 126 -8.14 34.97 12.12
C PRO A 126 -7.24 36.01 11.44
N LYS A 127 -7.62 37.28 11.53
CA LYS A 127 -6.87 38.40 10.94
C LYS A 127 -5.48 38.56 11.56
N ALA A 128 -5.41 38.55 12.90
CA ALA A 128 -4.14 38.64 13.62
C ALA A 128 -3.19 37.49 13.26
N GLY A 129 -3.72 36.27 13.04
CA GLY A 129 -2.94 35.12 12.61
C GLY A 129 -2.32 35.32 11.23
N VAL A 130 -3.11 35.77 10.25
CA VAL A 130 -2.61 36.06 8.89
C VAL A 130 -1.55 37.15 8.92
N GLU A 131 -1.82 38.28 9.58
CA GLU A 131 -0.88 39.40 9.69
C GLU A 131 0.43 38.96 10.35
N TYR A 132 0.36 38.21 11.46
CA TYR A 132 1.56 37.73 12.15
C TYR A 132 2.39 36.79 11.27
N ILE A 133 1.75 35.80 10.63
CA ILE A 133 2.46 34.83 9.78
C ILE A 133 3.22 35.54 8.66
N LEU A 134 2.59 36.52 7.99
CA LEU A 134 3.21 37.23 6.87
C LEU A 134 4.38 38.14 7.27
N THR A 135 4.53 38.46 8.56
CA THR A 135 5.68 39.24 9.08
C THR A 135 6.89 38.37 9.45
N GLN A 136 6.77 37.05 9.44
CA GLN A 136 7.85 36.15 9.85
C GLN A 136 8.92 36.00 8.77
N SER A 137 10.18 35.96 9.20
CA SER A 137 11.32 35.67 8.32
C SER A 137 11.33 34.21 7.83
N GLU A 138 10.97 33.27 8.70
CA GLU A 138 10.89 31.83 8.38
C GLU A 138 9.51 31.42 7.85
N LEU A 139 9.07 32.07 6.78
CA LEU A 139 7.67 31.99 6.32
C LEU A 139 7.19 30.55 6.06
N ASN A 140 8.04 29.66 5.57
CA ASN A 140 7.71 28.25 5.30
C ASN A 140 7.33 27.45 6.58
N LEU A 141 7.85 27.85 7.73
CA LEU A 141 7.52 27.21 9.01
C LEU A 141 6.08 27.51 9.41
N TYR A 142 5.68 28.78 9.23
CA TYR A 142 4.38 29.32 9.66
C TYR A 142 3.27 29.21 8.60
N ALA A 143 3.63 29.23 7.32
CA ALA A 143 2.67 29.24 6.21
C ALA A 143 1.58 28.16 6.32
N PRO A 144 1.86 26.91 6.75
CA PRO A 144 0.83 25.88 6.90
C PRO A 144 -0.31 26.19 7.87
N PHE A 145 -0.18 27.22 8.71
CA PHE A 145 -1.24 27.69 9.60
C PHE A 145 -2.12 28.80 8.96
N LEU A 146 -1.75 29.33 7.79
CA LEU A 146 -2.54 30.35 7.07
C LEU A 146 -3.93 29.83 6.72
N SER A 147 -4.02 28.59 6.25
CA SER A 147 -5.29 27.95 5.91
C SER A 147 -6.20 27.84 7.12
N ASN A 148 -5.65 27.45 8.28
CA ASN A 148 -6.40 27.39 9.53
C ASN A 148 -6.85 28.77 10.02
N SER A 149 -6.03 29.81 9.88
CA SER A 149 -6.44 31.18 10.23
C SER A 149 -7.56 31.68 9.33
N ILE A 150 -7.50 31.43 8.01
CA ILE A 150 -8.49 31.96 7.06
C ILE A 150 -9.79 31.15 7.07
N LEU A 151 -9.72 29.83 7.21
CA LEU A 151 -10.92 28.98 7.32
C LEU A 151 -11.69 29.19 8.63
N ALA A 152 -11.06 29.81 9.63
CA ALA A 152 -11.70 30.17 10.90
C ALA A 152 -12.52 31.47 10.85
N TYR A 153 -12.56 32.18 9.71
CA TYR A 153 -13.47 33.32 9.53
C TYR A 153 -14.93 32.85 9.61
N ASP A 154 -15.77 33.70 10.21
CA ASP A 154 -17.22 33.46 10.29
C ASP A 154 -17.86 33.45 8.89
N THR A 155 -18.99 32.77 8.73
CA THR A 155 -19.73 32.66 7.47
C THR A 155 -20.14 34.02 6.92
N ASP A 156 -20.33 35.02 7.78
CA ASP A 156 -20.66 36.39 7.39
C ASP A 156 -19.47 37.15 6.77
N ASN A 157 -18.24 36.63 6.89
CA ASN A 157 -17.01 37.28 6.43
C ASN A 157 -16.28 36.52 5.31
N VAL A 158 -16.97 35.63 4.61
CA VAL A 158 -16.38 34.84 3.50
C VAL A 158 -15.82 35.74 2.39
N ALA A 159 -16.45 36.87 2.09
CA ALA A 159 -15.96 37.82 1.09
C ALA A 159 -14.56 38.38 1.44
N ASP A 160 -14.33 38.66 2.73
CA ASP A 160 -13.02 39.10 3.21
C ASP A 160 -11.99 37.97 3.14
N ALA A 161 -12.40 36.74 3.48
CA ALA A 161 -11.55 35.56 3.34
C ALA A 161 -11.12 35.33 1.87
N ILE A 162 -12.04 35.48 0.90
CA ILE A 162 -11.73 35.39 -0.54
C ILE A 162 -10.75 36.50 -0.95
N LYS A 163 -10.98 37.75 -0.50
CA LYS A 163 -10.11 38.89 -0.82
C LYS A 163 -8.68 38.71 -0.27
N ILE A 164 -8.56 38.26 0.97
CA ILE A 164 -7.27 37.96 1.59
C ILE A 164 -6.59 36.83 0.81
N THR A 165 -7.31 35.75 0.51
CA THR A 165 -6.78 34.60 -0.24
C THR A 165 -6.28 35.01 -1.62
N LYS A 166 -7.01 35.86 -2.35
CA LYS A 166 -6.55 36.42 -3.63
C LYS A 166 -5.26 37.22 -3.50
N THR A 167 -5.07 37.93 -2.40
CA THR A 167 -3.82 38.66 -2.12
C THR A 167 -2.67 37.69 -1.84
N LEU A 168 -2.93 36.58 -1.15
CA LEU A 168 -1.93 35.55 -0.87
C LEU A 168 -1.47 34.82 -2.14
N ILE A 169 -2.35 34.64 -3.13
CA ILE A 169 -2.01 34.04 -4.43
C ILE A 169 -0.98 34.89 -5.19
N ALA A 170 -0.92 36.19 -4.96
CA ALA A 170 0.10 37.06 -5.58
C ALA A 170 1.45 37.05 -4.84
N ASN A 171 1.62 36.23 -3.78
CA ASN A 171 2.83 36.22 -2.96
C ASN A 171 3.99 35.51 -3.67
N SER A 172 5.21 36.04 -3.54
CA SER A 172 6.42 35.42 -4.09
C SER A 172 6.76 34.06 -3.47
N ASN A 173 6.30 33.77 -2.25
CA ASN A 173 6.61 32.53 -1.55
C ASN A 173 5.62 31.40 -1.91
N GLU A 174 6.16 30.29 -2.41
CA GLU A 174 5.40 29.11 -2.83
C GLU A 174 4.53 28.51 -1.71
N ALA A 175 5.05 28.41 -0.48
CA ALA A 175 4.31 27.83 0.63
C ALA A 175 3.08 28.66 1.00
N VAL A 176 3.16 30.00 0.88
CA VAL A 176 2.01 30.88 1.06
C VAL A 176 0.97 30.67 -0.04
N ARG A 177 1.40 30.63 -1.31
CA ARG A 177 0.48 30.43 -2.44
C ARG A 177 -0.20 29.06 -2.38
N THR A 178 0.54 28.01 -2.03
CA THR A 178 0.02 26.66 -1.83
C THR A 178 -1.13 26.66 -0.83
N GLN A 179 -0.96 27.33 0.31
CA GLN A 179 -2.03 27.44 1.32
C GLN A 179 -3.20 28.28 0.82
N ALA A 180 -2.94 29.34 0.05
CA ALA A 180 -3.98 30.15 -0.58
C ALA A 180 -4.87 29.31 -1.52
N TYR A 181 -4.28 28.47 -2.36
CA TYR A 181 -5.03 27.57 -3.22
C TYR A 181 -5.82 26.54 -2.42
N PHE A 182 -5.20 25.93 -1.39
CA PHE A 182 -5.88 25.00 -0.50
C PHE A 182 -7.14 25.62 0.14
N ILE A 183 -7.06 26.89 0.56
CA ILE A 183 -8.17 27.63 1.16
C ILE A 183 -9.34 27.73 0.17
N LEU A 184 -9.10 28.09 -1.10
CA LEU A 184 -10.16 28.27 -2.09
C LEU A 184 -11.05 27.03 -2.26
N GLY A 185 -10.46 25.82 -2.25
CA GLY A 185 -11.25 24.59 -2.32
C GLY A 185 -12.02 24.26 -1.04
N LYS A 186 -11.66 24.84 0.10
CA LYS A 186 -12.25 24.54 1.41
C LYS A 186 -13.22 25.60 1.91
N LEU A 187 -13.17 26.84 1.43
CA LEU A 187 -14.13 27.89 1.80
C LEU A 187 -15.58 27.45 1.56
N GLY A 188 -16.48 27.79 2.49
CA GLY A 188 -17.91 27.76 2.24
C GLY A 188 -18.28 28.97 1.38
N PHE A 189 -19.15 28.79 0.39
CA PHE A 189 -19.54 29.87 -0.53
C PHE A 189 -20.99 29.74 -0.99
N ASP A 190 -21.57 30.85 -1.43
CA ASP A 190 -22.87 30.93 -2.09
C ASP A 190 -22.75 31.02 -3.62
N GLU A 191 -23.88 31.09 -4.34
CA GLU A 191 -23.90 31.19 -5.81
C GLU A 191 -23.16 32.42 -6.36
N SER A 192 -23.13 33.53 -5.61
CA SER A 192 -22.44 34.75 -6.05
C SER A 192 -20.92 34.63 -5.96
N GLN A 193 -20.45 33.92 -4.94
CA GLN A 193 -19.04 33.67 -4.66
C GLN A 193 -18.47 32.50 -5.49
N ASP A 194 -19.32 31.55 -5.90
CA ASP A 194 -18.97 30.44 -6.81
C ASP A 194 -18.23 30.94 -8.06
N VAL A 195 -18.83 31.92 -8.77
CA VAL A 195 -18.24 32.52 -9.98
C VAL A 195 -16.87 33.15 -9.69
N GLN A 196 -16.76 33.84 -8.55
CA GLN A 196 -15.51 34.52 -8.17
C GLN A 196 -14.39 33.53 -7.86
N ILE A 197 -14.68 32.48 -7.08
CA ILE A 197 -13.70 31.44 -6.72
C ILE A 197 -13.30 30.66 -7.97
N TRP A 198 -14.26 30.32 -8.84
CA TRP A 198 -14.00 29.61 -10.07
C TRP A 198 -13.03 30.34 -10.98
N GLU A 199 -13.26 31.64 -11.26
CA GLU A 199 -12.35 32.40 -12.13
C GLU A 199 -10.95 32.50 -11.52
N ILE A 200 -10.82 32.64 -10.20
CA ILE A 200 -9.49 32.63 -9.55
C ILE A 200 -8.78 31.29 -9.77
N LEU A 201 -9.46 30.16 -9.57
CA LEU A 201 -8.87 28.82 -9.79
C LEU A 201 -8.50 28.60 -11.26
N ARG A 202 -9.38 29.01 -12.17
CA ARG A 202 -9.20 28.90 -13.62
C ARG A 202 -8.06 29.77 -14.16
N GLU A 203 -7.85 30.97 -13.61
CA GLU A 203 -6.70 31.81 -13.98
C GLU A 203 -5.40 31.25 -13.37
N SER A 204 -5.47 30.76 -12.14
CA SER A 204 -4.30 30.26 -11.40
C SER A 204 -3.71 29.00 -12.02
N ILE A 205 -4.53 28.06 -12.46
CA ILE A 205 -4.05 26.81 -13.09
C ILE A 205 -3.26 27.07 -14.38
N LEU A 206 -3.63 28.13 -15.11
CA LEU A 206 -2.98 28.52 -16.36
C LEU A 206 -1.66 29.25 -16.10
N SER A 207 -1.62 30.10 -15.08
CA SER A 207 -0.48 30.99 -14.79
C SER A 207 0.56 30.42 -13.82
N GLU A 208 0.19 29.48 -12.94
CA GLU A 208 1.10 28.91 -11.95
C GLU A 208 2.05 27.88 -12.58
N HIS A 209 3.30 27.91 -12.11
CA HIS A 209 4.39 27.08 -12.63
C HIS A 209 5.06 26.22 -11.55
N ASP A 210 4.92 26.58 -10.27
CA ASP A 210 5.47 25.78 -9.17
C ASP A 210 4.64 24.51 -8.94
N SER A 211 5.29 23.35 -8.92
CA SER A 211 4.61 22.05 -8.90
C SER A 211 3.77 21.81 -7.63
N GLY A 212 4.27 22.23 -6.47
CA GLY A 212 3.53 22.16 -5.20
C GLY A 212 2.26 23.02 -5.23
N CYS A 213 2.35 24.20 -5.84
CA CYS A 213 1.18 25.05 -6.05
C CYS A 213 0.19 24.43 -7.04
N CYS A 214 0.65 23.89 -8.18
CA CYS A 214 -0.20 23.19 -9.14
C CYS A 214 -0.95 22.00 -8.50
N ALA A 215 -0.27 21.21 -7.67
CA ALA A 215 -0.90 20.11 -6.92
C ALA A 215 -1.99 20.64 -5.97
N SER A 216 -1.74 21.75 -5.29
CA SER A 216 -2.73 22.37 -4.42
C SER A 216 -3.90 23.01 -5.17
N ILE A 217 -3.67 23.57 -6.36
CA ILE A 217 -4.74 24.08 -7.24
C ILE A 217 -5.63 22.93 -7.69
N LEU A 218 -5.05 21.82 -8.16
CA LEU A 218 -5.82 20.63 -8.55
C LEU A 218 -6.71 20.15 -7.40
N ARG A 219 -6.13 20.02 -6.20
CA ARG A 219 -6.88 19.64 -5.00
C ARG A 219 -8.03 20.61 -4.73
N ALA A 220 -7.77 21.92 -4.87
CA ALA A 220 -8.77 22.94 -4.65
C ALA A 220 -9.92 22.85 -5.65
N ILE A 221 -9.63 22.63 -6.93
CA ILE A 221 -10.60 22.45 -8.01
C ILE A 221 -11.50 21.24 -7.75
N LEU A 222 -10.93 20.10 -7.35
CA LEU A 222 -11.70 18.89 -7.08
C LEU A 222 -12.62 19.05 -5.86
N LEU A 223 -12.14 19.68 -4.79
CA LEU A 223 -12.96 20.02 -3.62
C LEU A 223 -14.03 21.06 -3.92
N PHE A 224 -13.74 21.99 -4.83
CA PHE A 224 -14.69 22.98 -5.31
C PHE A 224 -15.82 22.30 -6.11
N GLY A 225 -15.49 21.37 -7.00
CA GLY A 225 -16.48 20.60 -7.78
C GLY A 225 -17.45 19.79 -6.92
N GLU A 226 -16.99 19.27 -5.77
CA GLU A 226 -17.87 18.58 -4.79
C GLU A 226 -18.97 19.51 -4.25
N LYS A 227 -18.66 20.81 -4.08
CA LYS A 227 -19.59 21.83 -3.59
C LYS A 227 -20.39 22.50 -4.71
N ALA A 228 -19.84 22.52 -5.93
CA ALA A 228 -20.46 23.09 -7.13
C ALA A 228 -20.55 22.06 -8.28
N PRO A 229 -21.43 21.03 -8.19
CA PRO A 229 -21.47 19.95 -9.17
C PRO A 229 -21.80 20.38 -10.61
N SER A 230 -22.42 21.55 -10.81
CA SER A 230 -22.68 22.13 -12.13
C SER A 230 -21.41 22.46 -12.92
N ARG A 231 -20.28 22.60 -12.23
CA ARG A 231 -18.97 22.98 -12.80
C ARG A 231 -18.16 21.79 -13.30
N TRP A 232 -18.60 20.55 -13.09
CA TRP A 232 -17.78 19.37 -13.40
C TRP A 232 -17.31 19.27 -14.85
N ILE A 233 -18.12 19.72 -15.81
CA ILE A 233 -17.74 19.77 -17.24
C ILE A 233 -16.56 20.73 -17.45
N GLU A 234 -16.63 21.93 -16.85
CA GLU A 234 -15.55 22.91 -16.96
C GLU A 234 -14.27 22.45 -16.21
N ILE A 235 -14.45 21.74 -15.09
CA ILE A 235 -13.36 21.15 -14.31
C ILE A 235 -12.64 20.06 -15.11
N GLU A 236 -13.38 19.19 -15.79
CA GLU A 236 -12.82 18.15 -16.64
C GLU A 236 -11.92 18.76 -17.74
N ASP A 237 -12.41 19.79 -18.43
CA ASP A 237 -11.66 20.51 -19.46
C ASP A 237 -10.36 21.15 -18.91
N LEU A 238 -10.36 21.61 -17.67
CA LEU A 238 -9.16 22.16 -17.01
C LEU A 238 -8.17 21.07 -16.61
N ILE A 239 -8.64 19.93 -16.09
CA ILE A 239 -7.78 18.82 -15.70
C ILE A 239 -7.09 18.22 -16.94
N ILE A 240 -7.79 18.14 -18.07
CA ILE A 240 -7.18 17.69 -19.34
C ILE A 240 -6.03 18.62 -19.75
N LYS A 241 -6.17 19.93 -19.57
CA LYS A 241 -5.10 20.91 -19.88
C LYS A 241 -3.91 20.85 -18.92
N LEU A 242 -4.09 20.31 -17.72
CA LEU A 242 -2.99 20.09 -16.77
C LEU A 242 -2.03 18.98 -17.20
N ASP A 243 -2.41 18.12 -18.15
CA ASP A 243 -1.60 16.97 -18.59
C ASP A 243 -0.22 17.38 -19.13
N GLU A 244 -0.09 18.60 -19.66
CA GLU A 244 1.20 19.16 -20.11
C GLU A 244 2.17 19.51 -18.96
N LYS A 245 1.65 19.60 -17.72
CA LYS A 245 2.39 20.00 -16.51
C LYS A 245 2.60 18.85 -15.51
N ASN A 246 2.54 17.59 -15.96
CA ASN A 246 2.61 16.37 -15.12
C ASN A 246 3.94 16.24 -14.32
N SER A 247 4.02 17.00 -13.23
CA SER A 247 5.08 16.89 -12.23
C SER A 247 4.77 15.76 -11.25
N PRO A 248 5.80 15.16 -10.62
CA PRO A 248 5.60 14.11 -9.60
C PRO A 248 4.69 14.55 -8.44
N GLU A 249 4.73 15.83 -8.04
CA GLU A 249 3.89 16.37 -6.98
C GLU A 249 2.40 16.37 -7.36
N VAL A 250 2.07 16.73 -8.60
CA VAL A 250 0.70 16.70 -9.11
C VAL A 250 0.20 15.25 -9.19
N LEU A 251 0.99 14.33 -9.73
CA LEU A 251 0.64 12.91 -9.81
C LEU A 251 0.49 12.28 -8.41
N TYR A 252 1.33 12.68 -7.46
CA TYR A 252 1.19 12.25 -6.07
C TYR A 252 -0.14 12.74 -5.47
N GLU A 253 -0.50 14.00 -5.67
CA GLU A 253 -1.78 14.51 -5.15
C GLU A 253 -2.97 13.83 -5.85
N ILE A 254 -2.95 13.63 -7.18
CA ILE A 254 -3.98 12.87 -7.91
C ILE A 254 -4.17 11.50 -7.26
N SER A 255 -3.08 10.71 -7.19
CA SER A 255 -3.13 9.34 -6.66
C SER A 255 -3.65 9.32 -5.22
N LYS A 256 -3.23 10.26 -4.37
CA LYS A 256 -3.68 10.36 -2.98
C LYS A 256 -5.18 10.69 -2.88
N LEU A 257 -5.67 11.66 -3.66
CA LEU A 257 -7.07 12.08 -3.64
C LEU A 257 -8.00 10.93 -4.05
N ILE A 258 -7.74 10.30 -5.20
CA ILE A 258 -8.63 9.26 -5.72
C ILE A 258 -8.49 7.92 -4.98
N SER A 259 -7.38 7.70 -4.25
CA SER A 259 -7.21 6.48 -3.44
C SER A 259 -7.87 6.59 -2.08
N PHE A 260 -7.68 7.71 -1.37
CA PHE A 260 -8.03 7.81 0.05
C PHE A 260 -9.15 8.79 0.36
N GLN A 261 -9.44 9.76 -0.52
CA GLN A 261 -10.53 10.70 -0.26
C GLN A 261 -11.85 10.19 -0.86
N ASN A 262 -12.92 10.29 -0.07
CA ASN A 262 -14.26 9.93 -0.50
C ASN A 262 -14.93 11.10 -1.25
N LEU A 263 -14.26 11.60 -2.29
CA LEU A 263 -14.84 12.59 -3.20
C LEU A 263 -15.87 11.90 -4.11
N ASP A 264 -17.04 12.51 -4.27
CA ASP A 264 -18.08 12.07 -5.19
C ASP A 264 -17.79 12.62 -6.60
N LEU A 265 -16.80 12.01 -7.25
CA LEU A 265 -16.34 12.42 -8.57
C LEU A 265 -17.22 11.80 -9.66
N PRO A 266 -17.63 12.58 -10.68
CA PRO A 266 -18.19 12.02 -11.91
C PRO A 266 -17.23 11.03 -12.56
N GLU A 267 -17.77 10.01 -13.21
CA GLU A 267 -16.97 8.95 -13.85
C GLU A 267 -16.03 9.51 -14.93
N SER A 268 -16.45 10.56 -15.66
CA SER A 268 -15.62 11.22 -16.68
C SER A 268 -14.36 11.84 -16.06
N VAL A 269 -14.50 12.60 -14.98
CA VAL A 269 -13.40 13.21 -14.23
C VAL A 269 -12.49 12.15 -13.63
N LEU A 270 -13.06 11.10 -13.03
CA LEU A 270 -12.28 9.98 -12.49
C LEU A 270 -11.43 9.31 -13.58
N ASN A 271 -12.01 9.08 -14.77
CA ASN A 271 -11.30 8.48 -15.90
C ASN A 271 -10.13 9.34 -16.35
N VAL A 272 -10.29 10.67 -16.44
CA VAL A 272 -9.20 11.59 -16.80
C VAL A 272 -8.07 11.53 -15.77
N LEU A 273 -8.39 11.59 -14.47
CA LEU A 273 -7.41 11.53 -13.40
C LEU A 273 -6.65 10.20 -13.37
N VAL A 274 -7.35 9.08 -13.57
CA VAL A 274 -6.71 7.75 -13.63
C VAL A 274 -5.77 7.64 -14.83
N LYS A 275 -6.16 8.16 -16.00
CA LYS A 275 -5.32 8.14 -17.20
C LYS A 275 -3.99 8.89 -17.02
N GLN A 276 -3.97 9.95 -16.22
CA GLN A 276 -2.72 10.66 -15.92
C GLN A 276 -1.72 9.81 -15.12
N LEU A 277 -2.19 8.81 -14.36
CA LEU A 277 -1.33 7.88 -13.62
C LEU A 277 -0.75 6.75 -14.47
N ALA A 278 -1.21 6.57 -15.71
CA ALA A 278 -0.81 5.46 -16.58
C ALA A 278 0.70 5.42 -16.90
N LYS A 279 1.39 6.56 -16.84
CA LYS A 279 2.81 6.72 -17.22
C LYS A 279 3.75 6.99 -16.05
N VAL A 280 3.32 6.70 -14.82
CA VAL A 280 4.12 6.97 -13.63
C VAL A 280 5.40 6.12 -13.61
N SER A 281 6.53 6.76 -13.28
CA SER A 281 7.80 6.06 -13.07
C SER A 281 7.73 5.14 -11.84
N PRO A 282 8.20 3.88 -11.92
CA PRO A 282 8.31 2.97 -10.78
C PRO A 282 9.17 3.51 -9.62
N GLU A 283 10.01 4.51 -9.86
CA GLU A 283 10.85 5.15 -8.83
C GLU A 283 10.03 5.95 -7.81
N HIS A 284 8.82 6.41 -8.19
CA HIS A 284 7.94 7.16 -7.31
C HIS A 284 7.10 6.24 -6.42
N VAL A 285 7.78 5.55 -5.48
CA VAL A 285 7.19 4.54 -4.58
C VAL A 285 5.92 5.04 -3.87
N GLY A 286 5.89 6.31 -3.45
CA GLY A 286 4.71 6.90 -2.81
C GLY A 286 3.47 6.92 -3.72
N ILE A 287 3.65 7.17 -5.02
CA ILE A 287 2.55 7.16 -6.00
C ILE A 287 2.11 5.72 -6.27
N ILE A 288 3.06 4.79 -6.41
CA ILE A 288 2.76 3.37 -6.64
C ILE A 288 1.98 2.77 -5.47
N ASN A 289 2.35 3.10 -4.23
CA ASN A 289 1.61 2.66 -3.04
C ASN A 289 0.17 3.20 -3.02
N ASN A 290 -0.03 4.45 -3.47
CA ASN A 290 -1.39 4.99 -3.60
C ASN A 290 -2.17 4.23 -4.68
N ILE A 291 -1.54 3.97 -5.84
CA ILE A 291 -2.15 3.19 -6.95
C ILE A 291 -2.55 1.78 -6.49
N ASP A 292 -1.75 1.13 -5.64
CA ASP A 292 -2.09 -0.17 -5.06
C ASP A 292 -3.45 -0.15 -4.34
N HIS A 293 -3.71 0.90 -3.55
CA HIS A 293 -5.01 1.13 -2.92
C HIS A 293 -6.10 1.54 -3.92
N LEU A 294 -5.76 2.37 -4.92
CA LEU A 294 -6.69 2.79 -5.97
C LEU A 294 -7.26 1.62 -6.75
N LEU A 295 -6.40 0.70 -7.20
CA LEU A 295 -6.82 -0.47 -7.98
C LEU A 295 -7.86 -1.31 -7.21
N VAL A 296 -7.65 -1.52 -5.91
CA VAL A 296 -8.63 -2.19 -5.05
C VAL A 296 -9.95 -1.41 -4.98
N ARG A 297 -9.88 -0.09 -4.85
CA ARG A 297 -11.07 0.77 -4.82
C ARG A 297 -11.86 0.73 -6.13
N LEU A 298 -11.19 0.75 -7.27
CA LEU A 298 -11.82 0.68 -8.60
C LEU A 298 -12.55 -0.66 -8.80
N ILE A 299 -11.92 -1.79 -8.47
CA ILE A 299 -12.58 -3.10 -8.55
C ILE A 299 -13.78 -3.17 -7.62
N ASN A 300 -13.67 -2.68 -6.37
CA ASN A 300 -14.79 -2.69 -5.43
C ASN A 300 -15.99 -1.84 -5.89
N ARG A 301 -15.75 -0.84 -6.76
CA ARG A 301 -16.78 -0.04 -7.41
C ARG A 301 -17.33 -0.66 -8.71
N GLY A 302 -16.79 -1.79 -9.16
CA GLY A 302 -17.18 -2.45 -10.41
C GLY A 302 -16.58 -1.80 -11.67
N LEU A 303 -15.61 -0.89 -11.53
CA LEU A 303 -14.94 -0.21 -12.64
C LEU A 303 -13.82 -1.08 -13.23
N HIS A 304 -14.19 -2.28 -13.68
CA HIS A 304 -13.24 -3.29 -14.19
C HIS A 304 -12.42 -2.81 -15.40
N PRO A 305 -13.01 -2.21 -16.46
CA PRO A 305 -12.23 -1.78 -17.63
C PRO A 305 -11.17 -0.74 -17.27
N LEU A 306 -11.51 0.23 -16.42
CA LEU A 306 -10.57 1.27 -15.98
C LEU A 306 -9.45 0.70 -15.11
N THR A 307 -9.78 -0.27 -14.24
CA THR A 307 -8.76 -0.98 -13.43
C THR A 307 -7.76 -1.69 -14.33
N GLU A 308 -8.26 -2.38 -15.35
CA GLU A 308 -7.46 -3.16 -16.30
C GLU A 308 -6.56 -2.24 -17.14
N GLU A 309 -7.11 -1.16 -17.69
CA GLU A 309 -6.35 -0.16 -18.45
C GLU A 309 -5.20 0.44 -17.62
N LEU A 310 -5.49 0.82 -16.37
CA LEU A 310 -4.47 1.36 -15.46
C LEU A 310 -3.39 0.32 -15.14
N LEU A 311 -3.79 -0.90 -14.78
CA LEU A 311 -2.87 -1.98 -14.41
C LEU A 311 -1.94 -2.35 -15.56
N GLU A 312 -2.48 -2.52 -16.77
CA GLU A 312 -1.68 -2.83 -17.97
C GLU A 312 -0.72 -1.69 -18.32
N SER A 313 -1.17 -0.43 -18.15
CA SER A 313 -0.34 0.75 -18.41
C SER A 313 0.85 0.84 -17.46
N ILE A 314 0.63 0.73 -16.15
CA ILE A 314 1.71 0.84 -15.16
C ILE A 314 2.69 -0.33 -15.25
N ILE A 315 2.21 -1.53 -15.57
CA ILE A 315 3.07 -2.69 -15.83
C ILE A 315 3.96 -2.42 -17.05
N SER A 316 3.41 -1.77 -18.08
CA SER A 316 4.14 -1.42 -19.31
C SER A 316 5.29 -0.44 -19.09
N VAL A 317 5.23 0.36 -18.02
CA VAL A 317 6.31 1.29 -17.62
C VAL A 317 7.26 0.65 -16.59
N GLY A 318 6.99 -0.59 -16.16
CA GLY A 318 7.89 -1.39 -15.33
C GLY A 318 7.48 -1.56 -13.87
N VAL A 319 6.23 -1.20 -13.50
CA VAL A 319 5.70 -1.49 -12.16
C VAL A 319 5.51 -3.00 -11.99
N ASN A 320 5.91 -3.54 -10.83
CA ASN A 320 5.87 -4.97 -10.53
C ASN A 320 4.81 -5.27 -9.45
N PHE A 321 4.13 -6.42 -9.52
CA PHE A 321 3.22 -6.88 -8.47
C PHE A 321 3.83 -6.96 -7.06
N LYS A 322 5.17 -7.07 -6.92
CA LYS A 322 5.84 -6.98 -5.62
C LYS A 322 5.65 -5.63 -4.91
N THR A 323 5.38 -4.57 -5.65
CA THR A 323 5.04 -3.24 -5.11
C THR A 323 3.53 -2.98 -5.04
N LEU A 324 2.72 -3.96 -5.45
CA LEU A 324 1.26 -3.92 -5.43
C LEU A 324 0.72 -5.07 -4.56
N ASP A 325 1.27 -5.21 -3.35
CA ASP A 325 1.01 -6.37 -2.49
C ASP A 325 -0.42 -6.38 -1.94
N TYR A 326 -0.98 -5.20 -1.63
CA TYR A 326 -2.35 -5.07 -1.19
C TYR A 326 -3.33 -5.48 -2.29
N PHE A 327 -3.15 -4.96 -3.50
CA PHE A 327 -3.96 -5.30 -4.67
C PHE A 327 -3.84 -6.78 -5.02
N SER A 328 -2.62 -7.32 -5.08
CA SER A 328 -2.38 -8.73 -5.41
C SER A 328 -3.16 -9.67 -4.48
N ARG A 329 -3.08 -9.42 -3.18
CA ARG A 329 -3.80 -10.20 -2.17
C ARG A 329 -5.31 -10.09 -2.33
N ILE A 330 -5.84 -8.88 -2.54
CA ILE A 330 -7.28 -8.66 -2.69
C ILE A 330 -7.81 -9.25 -4.01
N LEU A 331 -7.06 -9.14 -5.10
CA LEU A 331 -7.39 -9.71 -6.40
C LEU A 331 -7.56 -11.23 -6.31
N LEU A 332 -6.60 -11.92 -5.70
CA LEU A 332 -6.59 -13.39 -5.60
C LEU A 332 -7.58 -13.95 -4.58
N THR A 333 -7.83 -13.23 -3.47
CA THR A 333 -8.70 -13.73 -2.38
C THR A 333 -10.17 -13.33 -2.54
N LYS A 334 -10.47 -12.11 -2.99
CA LYS A 334 -11.84 -11.57 -3.03
C LYS A 334 -12.41 -11.44 -4.43
N HIS A 335 -11.57 -11.23 -5.45
CA HIS A 335 -12.00 -10.90 -6.81
C HIS A 335 -11.57 -11.95 -7.84
N GLN A 336 -11.72 -13.23 -7.50
CA GLN A 336 -11.28 -14.36 -8.33
C GLN A 336 -11.82 -14.33 -9.77
N LYS A 337 -13.06 -13.89 -10.00
CA LYS A 337 -13.62 -13.77 -11.36
C LYS A 337 -12.81 -12.78 -12.21
N PHE A 338 -12.52 -11.61 -11.65
CA PHE A 338 -11.72 -10.60 -12.35
C PHE A 338 -10.26 -11.03 -12.51
N SER A 339 -9.70 -11.72 -11.50
CA SER A 339 -8.37 -12.34 -11.62
C SER A 339 -8.31 -13.35 -12.76
N ASN A 340 -9.30 -14.25 -12.86
CA ASN A 340 -9.38 -15.24 -13.94
C ASN A 340 -9.50 -14.58 -15.31
N HIS A 341 -10.29 -13.50 -15.41
CA HIS A 341 -10.42 -12.69 -16.62
C HIS A 341 -9.08 -12.11 -17.06
N ILE A 342 -8.39 -11.37 -16.19
CA ILE A 342 -7.09 -10.74 -16.49
C ILE A 342 -6.06 -11.79 -16.91
N ILE A 343 -5.93 -12.87 -16.14
CA ILE A 343 -4.93 -13.91 -16.41
C ILE A 343 -5.20 -14.59 -17.75
N THR A 344 -6.46 -14.92 -18.04
CA THR A 344 -6.84 -15.53 -19.32
C THR A 344 -6.59 -14.57 -20.48
N LYS A 345 -6.95 -13.29 -20.32
CA LYS A 345 -6.70 -12.24 -21.31
C LYS A 345 -5.20 -12.08 -21.60
N TRP A 346 -4.38 -11.98 -20.57
CA TRP A 346 -2.93 -11.80 -20.73
C TRP A 346 -2.25 -13.00 -21.37
N PHE A 347 -2.69 -14.22 -21.06
CA PHE A 347 -2.21 -15.40 -21.79
C PHE A 347 -2.63 -15.40 -23.25
N LEU A 348 -3.88 -14.98 -23.58
CA LEU A 348 -4.34 -14.85 -24.96
C LEU A 348 -3.60 -13.78 -25.75
N ASP A 349 -3.30 -12.63 -25.13
CA ASP A 349 -2.53 -11.55 -25.74
C ASP A 349 -1.10 -12.00 -26.09
N GLY A 350 -0.55 -12.93 -25.31
CA GLY A 350 0.77 -13.51 -25.57
C GLY A 350 1.94 -12.55 -25.31
N ASN A 351 1.67 -11.32 -24.88
CA ASN A 351 2.70 -10.35 -24.49
C ASN A 351 3.51 -10.89 -23.31
N ALA A 352 4.82 -11.04 -23.53
CA ALA A 352 5.73 -11.65 -22.56
C ALA A 352 5.79 -10.89 -21.23
N MET A 353 5.62 -9.57 -21.24
CA MET A 353 5.65 -8.76 -20.03
C MET A 353 4.38 -8.95 -19.20
N LEU A 354 3.19 -8.97 -19.82
CA LEU A 354 1.93 -9.25 -19.13
C LEU A 354 1.92 -10.68 -18.58
N CYS A 355 2.30 -11.66 -19.41
CA CYS A 355 2.38 -13.05 -18.99
C CYS A 355 3.38 -13.27 -17.85
N ARG A 356 4.56 -12.63 -17.87
CA ARG A 356 5.53 -12.67 -16.77
C ARG A 356 4.94 -12.12 -15.47
N ASN A 357 4.10 -11.10 -15.57
CA ASN A 357 3.48 -10.51 -14.40
C ASN A 357 2.38 -11.40 -13.78
N VAL A 358 1.82 -12.37 -14.52
CA VAL A 358 0.99 -13.44 -13.92
C VAL A 358 1.81 -14.26 -12.92
N LEU A 359 3.04 -14.64 -13.27
CA LEU A 359 3.93 -15.35 -12.34
C LEU A 359 4.23 -14.50 -11.10
N ASN A 360 4.59 -13.22 -11.29
CA ASN A 360 4.86 -12.31 -10.18
C ASN A 360 3.64 -12.16 -9.24
N LEU A 361 2.43 -12.09 -9.80
CA LEU A 361 1.18 -12.03 -9.04
C LEU A 361 1.01 -13.27 -8.17
N ILE A 362 1.20 -14.47 -8.72
CA ILE A 362 1.04 -15.72 -7.98
C ILE A 362 2.13 -15.89 -6.91
N GLU A 363 3.38 -15.58 -7.22
CA GLU A 363 4.49 -15.65 -6.26
C GLU A 363 4.33 -14.68 -5.09
N SER A 364 3.58 -13.59 -5.26
CA SER A 364 3.28 -12.65 -4.17
C SER A 364 2.28 -13.21 -3.13
N ALA A 365 1.48 -14.22 -3.50
CA ALA A 365 0.51 -14.87 -2.62
C ALA A 365 1.15 -16.09 -1.94
N ALA A 366 1.96 -15.82 -0.92
CA ALA A 366 2.95 -16.78 -0.43
C ALA A 366 2.42 -18.03 0.32
N ASP A 367 1.14 -18.14 0.71
CA ASP A 367 0.76 -19.18 1.70
C ASP A 367 -0.55 -19.96 1.44
N GLU A 368 -1.38 -19.59 0.46
CA GLU A 368 -2.61 -20.32 0.14
C GLU A 368 -2.60 -20.71 -1.33
N GLY A 369 -2.67 -22.02 -1.63
CA GLY A 369 -2.65 -22.54 -3.00
C GLY A 369 -3.62 -21.76 -3.90
N VAL A 370 -3.09 -21.07 -4.90
CA VAL A 370 -3.87 -20.16 -5.75
C VAL A 370 -4.77 -20.97 -6.68
N ASN A 371 -6.08 -20.85 -6.49
CA ASN A 371 -7.09 -21.53 -7.31
C ASN A 371 -7.36 -20.75 -8.61
N LEU A 372 -6.48 -20.92 -9.60
CA LEU A 372 -6.63 -20.28 -10.92
C LEU A 372 -7.60 -21.03 -11.82
N LYS A 373 -8.52 -20.32 -12.44
CA LYS A 373 -9.41 -20.87 -13.47
C LYS A 373 -9.37 -19.99 -14.71
N ALA A 374 -9.63 -20.58 -15.86
CA ALA A 374 -9.80 -19.85 -17.10
C ALA A 374 -11.17 -19.19 -17.16
N GLU A 375 -11.22 -18.01 -17.76
CA GLU A 375 -12.47 -17.32 -18.08
C GLU A 375 -13.06 -17.92 -19.35
N GLU A 376 -14.15 -18.68 -19.21
CA GLU A 376 -14.74 -19.47 -20.29
C GLU A 376 -15.22 -18.59 -21.46
N PHE A 377 -15.67 -17.35 -21.19
CA PHE A 377 -16.15 -16.43 -22.22
C PHE A 377 -15.06 -16.00 -23.22
N LEU A 378 -13.79 -15.95 -22.79
CA LEU A 378 -12.67 -15.58 -23.66
C LEU A 378 -12.18 -16.75 -24.53
N LEU A 379 -12.59 -17.99 -24.22
CA LEU A 379 -12.15 -19.22 -24.85
C LEU A 379 -13.22 -19.81 -25.79
N ASP A 380 -13.63 -19.01 -26.75
CA ASP A 380 -14.68 -19.31 -27.74
C ASP A 380 -14.30 -20.38 -28.77
N ASN A 381 -13.02 -20.71 -28.91
CA ASN A 381 -12.53 -21.71 -29.86
C ASN A 381 -11.47 -22.65 -29.24
N GLU A 382 -11.26 -23.78 -29.90
CA GLU A 382 -10.36 -24.84 -29.41
C GLU A 382 -8.88 -24.44 -29.47
N GLU A 383 -8.48 -23.63 -30.46
CA GLU A 383 -7.10 -23.16 -30.61
C GLU A 383 -6.68 -22.27 -29.43
N LYS A 384 -7.57 -21.35 -29.01
CA LYS A 384 -7.40 -20.50 -27.83
C LYS A 384 -7.22 -21.34 -26.57
N LYS A 385 -8.01 -22.41 -26.40
CA LYS A 385 -7.94 -23.31 -25.24
C LYS A 385 -6.56 -23.98 -25.14
N ILE A 386 -6.01 -24.44 -26.27
CA ILE A 386 -4.68 -25.05 -26.32
C ILE A 386 -3.59 -23.99 -26.07
N PHE A 387 -3.70 -22.84 -26.74
CA PHE A 387 -2.76 -21.73 -26.64
C PHE A 387 -2.61 -21.22 -25.20
N VAL A 388 -3.71 -20.88 -24.52
CA VAL A 388 -3.63 -20.41 -23.11
C VAL A 388 -3.09 -21.47 -22.17
N SER A 389 -3.34 -22.76 -22.46
CA SER A 389 -2.82 -23.87 -21.65
C SER A 389 -1.31 -24.01 -21.79
N ARG A 390 -0.77 -23.86 -23.01
CA ARG A 390 0.68 -23.81 -23.25
C ARG A 390 1.30 -22.57 -22.61
N LYS A 391 0.67 -21.40 -22.75
CA LYS A 391 1.11 -20.17 -22.05
C LYS A 391 1.17 -20.35 -20.54
N ALA A 392 0.15 -20.95 -19.94
CA ALA A 392 0.14 -21.27 -18.52
C ALA A 392 1.32 -22.17 -18.14
N VAL A 393 1.59 -23.25 -18.87
CA VAL A 393 2.78 -24.10 -18.60
C VAL A 393 4.08 -23.32 -18.77
N GLY A 394 4.23 -22.56 -19.86
CA GLY A 394 5.43 -21.79 -20.13
C GLY A 394 5.79 -20.82 -18.99
N TRP A 395 4.81 -20.08 -18.48
CA TRP A 395 5.04 -19.04 -17.47
C TRP A 395 4.93 -19.53 -16.02
N LEU A 396 4.10 -20.53 -15.75
CA LEU A 396 3.76 -20.99 -14.41
C LEU A 396 4.28 -22.40 -14.10
N PHE A 397 5.27 -22.89 -14.85
CA PHE A 397 5.87 -24.22 -14.63
C PHE A 397 6.30 -24.49 -13.18
N THR A 398 6.76 -23.47 -12.45
CA THR A 398 7.17 -23.57 -11.04
C THR A 398 5.99 -23.51 -10.05
N GLN A 399 4.77 -23.34 -10.56
CA GLN A 399 3.50 -23.32 -9.84
C GLN A 399 2.61 -24.46 -10.38
N PRO A 400 2.99 -25.73 -10.21
CA PRO A 400 2.40 -26.86 -10.94
C PRO A 400 0.91 -27.04 -10.62
N THR A 401 0.51 -26.91 -9.35
CA THR A 401 -0.89 -27.05 -8.94
C THR A 401 -1.79 -25.97 -9.54
N ALA A 402 -1.34 -24.70 -9.52
CA ALA A 402 -2.09 -23.59 -10.08
C ALA A 402 -2.24 -23.74 -11.61
N THR A 403 -1.16 -24.14 -12.29
CA THR A 403 -1.13 -24.43 -13.73
C THR A 403 -2.08 -25.57 -14.09
N ALA A 404 -2.00 -26.69 -13.36
CA ALA A 404 -2.85 -27.84 -13.60
C ALA A 404 -4.32 -27.51 -13.39
N ASN A 405 -4.66 -26.78 -12.32
CA ASN A 405 -6.02 -26.34 -12.05
C ASN A 405 -6.58 -25.41 -13.15
N PHE A 406 -5.74 -24.50 -13.66
CA PHE A 406 -6.11 -23.64 -14.79
C PHE A 406 -6.44 -24.49 -16.03
N ILE A 407 -5.58 -25.44 -16.42
CA ILE A 407 -5.81 -26.28 -17.61
C ILE A 407 -7.02 -27.22 -17.44
N LEU A 408 -7.23 -27.80 -16.24
CA LEU A 408 -8.43 -28.59 -15.94
C LEU A 408 -9.72 -27.76 -16.02
N SER A 409 -9.65 -26.45 -15.73
CA SER A 409 -10.80 -25.58 -15.92
C SER A 409 -11.09 -25.33 -17.40
N VAL A 410 -10.06 -25.17 -18.24
CA VAL A 410 -10.18 -25.08 -19.71
C VAL A 410 -10.81 -26.35 -20.29
N SER A 411 -10.46 -27.53 -19.75
CA SER A 411 -10.95 -28.81 -20.27
C SER A 411 -12.44 -29.06 -20.06
N LYS A 412 -13.15 -28.23 -19.29
CA LYS A 412 -14.62 -28.36 -19.06
C LYS A 412 -15.44 -28.18 -20.32
N THR A 413 -15.04 -27.25 -21.16
CA THR A 413 -15.77 -26.86 -22.37
C THR A 413 -15.05 -27.31 -23.63
N ALA A 414 -13.94 -28.04 -23.50
CA ALA A 414 -13.11 -28.50 -24.60
C ALA A 414 -13.71 -29.71 -25.32
N SER A 415 -13.46 -29.81 -26.62
CA SER A 415 -13.78 -30.98 -27.42
C SER A 415 -12.93 -32.19 -27.02
N THR A 416 -13.34 -33.41 -27.39
CA THR A 416 -12.57 -34.63 -27.10
C THR A 416 -11.15 -34.59 -27.67
N THR A 417 -10.97 -34.01 -28.86
CA THR A 417 -9.65 -33.85 -29.50
C THR A 417 -8.76 -32.92 -28.69
N THR A 418 -9.30 -31.77 -28.27
CA THR A 418 -8.58 -30.81 -27.44
C THR A 418 -8.25 -31.38 -26.06
N ILE A 419 -9.14 -32.16 -25.45
CA ILE A 419 -8.88 -32.83 -24.16
C ILE A 419 -7.64 -33.72 -24.26
N LEU A 420 -7.42 -34.42 -25.38
CA LEU A 420 -6.23 -35.25 -25.57
C LEU A 420 -4.94 -34.40 -25.65
N GLU A 421 -5.01 -33.22 -26.27
CA GLU A 421 -3.88 -32.29 -26.28
C GLU A 421 -3.59 -31.70 -24.90
N LEU A 422 -4.63 -31.29 -24.18
CA LEU A 422 -4.51 -30.79 -22.81
C LEU A 422 -3.97 -31.88 -21.87
N GLU A 423 -4.37 -33.13 -22.05
CA GLU A 423 -3.84 -34.29 -21.33
C GLU A 423 -2.34 -34.47 -21.59
N ASN A 424 -1.89 -34.29 -22.84
CA ASN A 424 -0.47 -34.36 -23.17
C ASN A 424 0.32 -33.21 -22.51
N ILE A 425 -0.19 -31.98 -22.55
CA ILE A 425 0.44 -30.81 -21.91
C ILE A 425 0.52 -30.98 -20.38
N LEU A 426 -0.54 -31.51 -19.75
CA LEU A 426 -0.57 -31.79 -18.31
C LEU A 426 0.39 -32.93 -17.93
N TYR A 427 0.53 -33.93 -18.80
CA TYR A 427 1.42 -35.06 -18.56
C TYR A 427 2.89 -34.66 -18.71
N ASP A 428 3.26 -34.10 -19.86
CA ASP A 428 4.63 -33.75 -20.24
C ASP A 428 4.68 -32.29 -20.74
N PRO A 429 5.40 -31.38 -20.05
CA PRO A 429 6.39 -31.66 -19.00
C PRO A 429 5.87 -31.71 -17.56
N LEU A 430 4.62 -31.32 -17.30
CA LEU A 430 4.21 -30.88 -15.97
C LEU A 430 4.16 -32.03 -14.93
N LEU A 431 3.35 -33.07 -15.16
CA LEU A 431 3.20 -34.20 -14.22
C LEU A 431 4.47 -35.04 -14.07
N ILE A 432 5.25 -35.22 -15.16
CA ILE A 432 6.54 -35.91 -15.08
C ILE A 432 7.52 -35.14 -14.19
N SER A 433 7.47 -33.80 -14.23
CA SER A 433 8.36 -32.94 -13.46
C SER A 433 7.98 -32.85 -11.99
N TYR A 434 6.69 -32.78 -11.66
CA TYR A 434 6.18 -32.56 -10.29
C TYR A 434 5.17 -33.63 -9.83
N PRO A 435 5.53 -34.92 -9.85
CA PRO A 435 4.58 -35.97 -9.42
C PRO A 435 4.29 -35.94 -7.92
N GLY A 436 5.18 -35.40 -7.07
CA GLY A 436 4.95 -35.27 -5.63
C GLY A 436 3.82 -34.29 -5.29
N GLU A 437 3.76 -33.15 -5.98
CA GLU A 437 2.71 -32.14 -5.82
C GLU A 437 1.43 -32.49 -6.60
N LEU A 438 1.58 -33.01 -7.83
CA LEU A 438 0.42 -33.24 -8.71
C LEU A 438 -0.31 -34.56 -8.48
N LYS A 439 0.33 -35.63 -7.99
CA LYS A 439 -0.39 -36.87 -7.64
C LYS A 439 -1.49 -36.61 -6.59
N PRO A 440 -1.19 -35.99 -5.42
CA PRO A 440 -2.22 -35.68 -4.42
C PRO A 440 -3.27 -34.72 -4.95
N PHE A 441 -2.87 -33.72 -5.74
CA PHE A 441 -3.79 -32.76 -6.33
C PHE A 441 -4.81 -33.45 -7.26
N PHE A 442 -4.36 -34.26 -8.22
CA PHE A 442 -5.26 -34.99 -9.13
C PHE A 442 -6.13 -36.00 -8.39
N GLN A 443 -5.61 -36.63 -7.33
CA GLN A 443 -6.42 -37.49 -6.45
C GLN A 443 -7.56 -36.71 -5.78
N SER A 444 -7.28 -35.51 -5.27
CA SER A 444 -8.30 -34.62 -4.72
C SER A 444 -9.34 -34.20 -5.77
N CYS A 445 -8.93 -33.94 -7.02
CA CYS A 445 -9.85 -33.67 -8.13
C CYS A 445 -10.78 -34.86 -8.41
N ILE A 446 -10.26 -36.10 -8.36
CA ILE A 446 -11.06 -37.32 -8.52
C ILE A 446 -12.12 -37.45 -7.42
N GLU A 447 -11.73 -37.22 -6.16
CA GLU A 447 -12.61 -37.29 -5.00
C GLU A 447 -13.73 -36.23 -5.05
N THR A 448 -13.39 -35.02 -5.49
CA THR A 448 -14.34 -33.92 -5.69
C THR A 448 -15.12 -34.01 -7.00
N LYS A 449 -14.89 -35.06 -7.81
CA LYS A 449 -15.48 -35.30 -9.14
C LYS A 449 -15.16 -34.20 -10.17
N PHE A 450 -14.18 -33.36 -9.92
CA PHE A 450 -13.72 -32.32 -10.84
C PHE A 450 -12.80 -32.93 -11.91
N GLN A 451 -13.22 -32.92 -13.18
CA GLN A 451 -12.46 -33.52 -14.30
C GLN A 451 -11.96 -34.94 -14.03
N LYS A 452 -12.79 -35.74 -13.33
CA LYS A 452 -12.43 -37.06 -12.79
C LYS A 452 -11.74 -37.96 -13.83
N ASN A 453 -12.35 -38.10 -15.01
CA ASN A 453 -11.87 -39.01 -16.05
C ASN A 453 -10.48 -38.61 -16.58
N LEU A 454 -10.23 -37.32 -16.76
CA LEU A 454 -8.95 -36.80 -17.21
C LEU A 454 -7.87 -37.03 -16.14
N CYS A 455 -8.18 -36.72 -14.88
CA CYS A 455 -7.27 -36.95 -13.75
C CYS A 455 -6.92 -38.44 -13.57
N GLN A 456 -7.90 -39.34 -13.72
CA GLN A 456 -7.65 -40.79 -13.65
C GLN A 456 -6.70 -41.25 -14.75
N ARG A 457 -6.93 -40.84 -16.01
CA ARG A 457 -6.03 -41.20 -17.12
C ARG A 457 -4.61 -40.68 -16.92
N LEU A 458 -4.45 -39.46 -16.40
CA LEU A 458 -3.13 -38.90 -16.08
C LEU A 458 -2.39 -39.72 -15.02
N LEU A 459 -3.07 -40.10 -13.94
CA LEU A 459 -2.48 -40.94 -12.88
C LEU A 459 -2.16 -42.36 -13.39
N GLU A 460 -3.04 -42.97 -14.18
CA GLU A 460 -2.79 -44.27 -14.82
C GLU A 460 -1.59 -44.22 -15.77
N LYS A 461 -1.46 -43.14 -16.56
CA LYS A 461 -0.32 -42.92 -17.46
C LYS A 461 0.99 -42.78 -16.69
N LEU A 462 0.97 -42.05 -15.58
CA LEU A 462 2.13 -41.89 -14.69
C LEU A 462 2.51 -43.20 -13.99
N GLU A 463 1.54 -43.97 -13.52
CA GLU A 463 1.78 -45.27 -12.87
C GLU A 463 2.38 -46.27 -13.86
N LYS A 464 1.84 -46.33 -15.08
CA LYS A 464 2.41 -47.15 -16.15
C LYS A 464 3.85 -46.76 -16.44
N HIS A 465 4.16 -45.47 -16.51
CA HIS A 465 5.52 -44.98 -16.69
C HIS A 465 6.45 -45.40 -15.54
N HIS A 466 6.01 -45.31 -14.27
CA HIS A 466 6.79 -45.79 -13.12
C HIS A 466 7.02 -47.30 -13.18
N MET A 467 5.99 -48.10 -13.49
CA MET A 467 6.13 -49.55 -13.67
C MET A 467 7.12 -49.91 -14.78
N ASP A 468 7.13 -49.18 -15.90
CA ASP A 468 8.05 -49.42 -17.00
C ASP A 468 9.50 -49.05 -16.62
N LEU A 469 9.71 -47.98 -15.84
CA LEU A 469 11.02 -47.64 -15.27
C LEU A 469 11.51 -48.71 -14.29
N GLU A 470 10.64 -49.23 -13.42
CA GLU A 470 11.00 -50.27 -12.45
C GLU A 470 11.47 -51.57 -13.13
N LYS A 471 10.80 -52.00 -14.21
CA LYS A 471 11.22 -53.16 -15.02
C LYS A 471 12.63 -53.00 -15.57
N ILE A 472 13.03 -51.77 -15.90
CA ILE A 472 14.31 -51.44 -16.53
C ILE A 472 15.40 -51.16 -15.47
N SER A 473 15.02 -50.76 -14.25
CA SER A 473 15.94 -50.42 -13.15
C SER A 473 16.91 -51.54 -12.74
N GLY A 474 16.56 -52.79 -13.05
CA GLY A 474 17.39 -53.98 -12.81
C GLY A 474 18.58 -54.10 -13.76
N LEU A 475 18.57 -53.40 -14.90
CA LEU A 475 19.65 -53.45 -15.90
C LEU A 475 20.86 -52.67 -15.39
N ASN A 476 21.99 -53.37 -15.26
CA ASN A 476 23.21 -52.77 -14.72
C ASN A 476 23.82 -51.75 -15.69
N GLU A 477 23.55 -51.89 -16.98
CA GLU A 477 24.02 -51.00 -18.06
C GLU A 477 23.41 -49.59 -17.97
N LEU A 478 22.24 -49.47 -17.34
CA LEU A 478 21.51 -48.20 -17.19
C LEU A 478 21.69 -47.59 -15.80
N LYS A 479 22.40 -48.26 -14.89
CA LYS A 479 22.73 -47.71 -13.58
C LYS A 479 23.87 -46.71 -13.70
N SER A 480 23.64 -45.52 -13.15
CA SER A 480 24.74 -44.57 -12.95
C SER A 480 25.77 -45.14 -11.96
N PRO A 481 27.08 -44.98 -12.21
CA PRO A 481 28.11 -45.32 -11.24
C PRO A 481 27.84 -44.67 -9.88
N SER A 482 28.09 -45.41 -8.78
CA SER A 482 27.83 -44.94 -7.41
C SER A 482 28.62 -43.68 -7.05
N GLU A 483 29.81 -43.51 -7.63
CA GLU A 483 30.65 -42.33 -7.51
C GLU A 483 29.96 -41.09 -8.08
N ASN A 484 29.36 -41.19 -9.27
CA ASN A 484 28.63 -40.10 -9.90
C ASN A 484 27.36 -39.73 -9.11
N LEU A 485 26.63 -40.73 -8.61
CA LEU A 485 25.47 -40.49 -7.74
C LEU A 485 25.88 -39.75 -6.45
N THR A 486 26.98 -40.19 -5.83
CA THR A 486 27.49 -39.56 -4.61
C THR A 486 27.97 -38.13 -4.87
N ALA A 487 28.66 -37.90 -5.99
CA ALA A 487 29.10 -36.57 -6.41
C ALA A 487 27.90 -35.64 -6.65
N TYR A 488 26.89 -36.11 -7.39
CA TYR A 488 25.65 -35.38 -7.65
C TYR A 488 24.94 -34.98 -6.36
N TRP A 489 24.69 -35.94 -5.46
CA TRP A 489 23.99 -35.64 -4.20
C TRP A 489 24.78 -34.70 -3.30
N LYS A 490 26.10 -34.79 -3.29
CA LYS A 490 26.97 -33.87 -2.55
C LYS A 490 26.91 -32.45 -3.10
N GLU A 491 26.95 -32.31 -4.42
CA GLU A 491 26.80 -31.01 -5.09
C GLU A 491 25.40 -30.42 -4.86
N PHE A 492 24.37 -31.24 -4.99
CA PHE A 492 22.99 -30.88 -4.72
C PHE A 492 22.80 -30.37 -3.29
N SER A 493 23.27 -31.12 -2.28
CA SER A 493 23.20 -30.69 -0.87
C SER A 493 23.95 -29.38 -0.63
N LYS A 494 25.11 -29.18 -1.28
CA LYS A 494 25.87 -27.94 -1.19
C LYS A 494 25.09 -26.77 -1.81
N SER A 495 24.49 -26.97 -2.98
CA SER A 495 23.67 -25.96 -3.65
C SER A 495 22.46 -25.56 -2.80
N MET A 496 21.74 -26.53 -2.24
CA MET A 496 20.60 -26.29 -1.36
C MET A 496 21.01 -25.55 -0.08
N GLN A 497 22.16 -25.90 0.49
CA GLN A 497 22.71 -25.19 1.66
C GLN A 497 23.05 -23.73 1.33
N ASN A 498 23.68 -23.46 0.18
CA ASN A 498 23.97 -22.10 -0.26
C ASN A 498 22.69 -21.29 -0.47
N ALA A 499 21.69 -21.87 -1.13
CA ALA A 499 20.39 -21.22 -1.36
C ALA A 499 19.68 -20.90 -0.03
N HIS A 500 19.72 -21.81 0.94
CA HIS A 500 19.17 -21.58 2.27
C HIS A 500 19.91 -20.46 3.01
N GLU A 501 21.25 -20.45 2.97
CA GLU A 501 22.07 -19.40 3.57
C GLU A 501 21.75 -18.03 2.94
N GLU A 502 21.63 -17.93 1.62
CA GLU A 502 21.25 -16.69 0.93
C GLU A 502 19.83 -16.22 1.28
N ALA A 503 18.86 -17.13 1.32
CA ALA A 503 17.49 -16.81 1.72
C ALA A 503 17.43 -16.31 3.17
N SER A 504 18.18 -16.95 4.08
CA SER A 504 18.21 -16.58 5.51
C SER A 504 18.74 -15.16 5.77
N LYS A 505 19.64 -14.65 4.92
CA LYS A 505 20.14 -13.26 5.00
C LYS A 505 19.04 -12.22 4.78
N LYS A 506 17.97 -12.58 4.07
CA LYS A 506 16.82 -11.69 3.81
C LYS A 506 15.72 -11.81 4.88
N SER A 507 15.80 -12.81 5.76
CA SER A 507 14.82 -13.03 6.82
C SER A 507 14.78 -11.88 7.82
N PHE A 508 13.58 -11.55 8.32
CA PHE A 508 13.44 -10.59 9.43
C PHE A 508 14.17 -11.07 10.68
N ILE A 509 14.17 -12.39 10.95
CA ILE A 509 14.80 -12.97 12.15
C ILE A 509 16.30 -12.65 12.19
N SER A 510 17.00 -12.72 11.05
CA SER A 510 18.43 -12.38 10.98
C SER A 510 18.71 -10.87 11.12
N LYS A 511 17.70 -10.02 10.92
CA LYS A 511 17.80 -8.56 11.16
C LYS A 511 17.58 -8.17 12.61
N ILE A 512 16.81 -8.95 13.38
CA ILE A 512 16.47 -8.63 14.78
C ILE A 512 17.21 -9.50 15.81
N ALA A 513 17.78 -10.63 15.40
CA ALA A 513 18.48 -11.55 16.30
C ALA A 513 19.85 -11.94 15.76
N ALA A 514 20.83 -12.02 16.67
CA ALA A 514 22.15 -12.54 16.35
C ALA A 514 22.07 -14.05 16.06
N THR A 515 22.61 -14.48 14.93
CA THR A 515 22.67 -15.89 14.54
C THR A 515 24.00 -16.51 14.97
N GLN A 516 23.97 -17.69 15.57
CA GLN A 516 25.16 -18.47 15.94
C GLN A 516 25.08 -19.86 15.30
N ARG A 517 26.16 -20.28 14.65
CA ARG A 517 26.25 -21.61 14.03
C ARG A 517 26.75 -22.60 15.07
N ILE A 518 25.87 -23.52 15.47
CA ILE A 518 26.19 -24.59 16.43
C ILE A 518 26.65 -25.80 15.63
N LEU A 519 27.82 -26.37 15.99
CA LEU A 519 28.36 -27.57 15.34
C LEU A 519 27.72 -28.86 15.87
N TYR A 520 27.41 -28.90 17.18
CA TYR A 520 26.84 -30.06 17.86
C TYR A 520 25.90 -29.63 19.00
N GLY A 521 24.84 -30.40 19.23
CA GLY A 521 23.88 -30.21 20.33
C GLY A 521 22.47 -29.88 19.86
N ASN A 522 21.48 -30.21 20.67
CA ASN A 522 20.04 -29.98 20.44
C ASN A 522 19.41 -29.02 21.46
N SER A 523 20.19 -28.47 22.39
CA SER A 523 19.73 -27.48 23.38
C SER A 523 20.77 -26.39 23.62
N SER A 524 20.33 -25.27 24.19
CA SER A 524 21.16 -24.15 24.63
C SER A 524 20.94 -23.88 26.12
N ILE A 525 22.00 -23.56 26.86
CA ILE A 525 21.95 -23.27 28.28
C ILE A 525 22.18 -21.78 28.49
N TYR A 526 21.32 -21.12 29.26
CA TYR A 526 21.49 -19.73 29.67
C TYR A 526 21.17 -19.56 31.14
N TYR A 527 21.64 -18.47 31.75
CA TYR A 527 21.42 -18.17 33.16
C TYR A 527 20.49 -16.97 33.31
N GLN A 528 19.36 -17.17 33.98
CA GLN A 528 18.45 -16.08 34.32
C GLN A 528 18.86 -15.47 35.66
N HIS A 529 19.06 -14.16 35.67
CA HIS A 529 19.36 -13.40 36.87
C HIS A 529 18.04 -12.96 37.54
N GLN A 530 17.79 -13.45 38.75
CA GLN A 530 16.66 -13.02 39.55
C GLN A 530 16.96 -11.71 40.29
N LEU A 531 15.92 -10.99 40.73
CA LEU A 531 16.01 -9.72 41.46
C LEU A 531 16.82 -9.81 42.77
N ASP A 532 17.01 -11.02 43.32
CA ASP A 532 17.82 -11.31 44.51
C ASP A 532 19.31 -11.57 44.22
N GLY A 533 19.73 -11.46 42.95
CA GLY A 533 21.10 -11.70 42.51
C GLY A 533 21.47 -13.17 42.27
N LYS A 534 20.56 -14.12 42.52
CA LYS A 534 20.81 -15.54 42.22
C LYS A 534 20.69 -15.83 40.72
N LYS A 535 21.60 -16.66 40.22
CA LYS A 535 21.60 -17.15 38.83
C LYS A 535 20.93 -18.53 38.80
N VAL A 536 19.85 -18.65 38.04
CA VAL A 536 19.19 -19.94 37.80
C VAL A 536 19.54 -20.42 36.39
N ARG A 537 20.09 -21.63 36.30
CA ARG A 537 20.37 -22.29 35.02
C ARG A 537 19.04 -22.66 34.35
N GLN A 538 18.89 -22.27 33.09
CA GLN A 538 17.78 -22.64 32.23
C GLN A 538 18.32 -23.33 30.98
N GLU A 539 17.57 -24.27 30.44
CA GLU A 539 17.89 -24.98 29.21
C GLU A 539 16.74 -24.82 28.22
N ALA A 540 17.03 -24.29 27.05
CA ALA A 540 16.09 -24.17 25.94
C ALA A 540 16.41 -25.22 24.88
N GLN A 541 15.46 -26.13 24.63
CA GLN A 541 15.54 -27.08 23.51
C GLN A 541 15.43 -26.32 22.19
N MET A 542 16.20 -26.75 21.19
CA MET A 542 16.10 -26.19 19.85
C MET A 542 14.90 -26.78 19.12
N HIS A 543 14.20 -25.94 18.37
CA HIS A 543 13.11 -26.36 17.50
C HIS A 543 13.56 -26.27 16.04
N THR A 544 13.20 -27.28 15.26
CA THR A 544 13.47 -27.30 13.82
C THR A 544 12.29 -26.72 13.07
N PHE A 545 12.56 -25.75 12.21
CA PHE A 545 11.63 -25.31 11.18
C PHE A 545 12.19 -25.79 9.84
N SER A 546 11.42 -26.58 9.10
CA SER A 546 11.81 -27.08 7.79
C SER A 546 10.71 -26.82 6.78
N ASN A 547 11.10 -26.28 5.63
CA ASN A 547 10.26 -26.18 4.46
C ASN A 547 10.82 -27.10 3.37
N SER A 548 9.96 -27.87 2.72
CA SER A 548 10.30 -28.73 1.58
C SER A 548 9.58 -28.23 0.34
N THR A 549 10.27 -28.23 -0.80
CA THR A 549 9.68 -27.94 -2.11
C THR A 549 10.12 -29.02 -3.11
N GLU A 550 9.25 -29.42 -4.03
CA GLU A 550 9.62 -30.39 -5.07
C GLU A 550 10.45 -29.69 -6.15
N MET A 551 11.53 -30.34 -6.61
CA MET A 551 12.29 -29.87 -7.76
C MET A 551 11.85 -30.59 -9.03
N PRO A 552 11.75 -29.89 -10.19
CA PRO A 552 11.31 -30.49 -11.44
C PRO A 552 12.27 -31.59 -11.90
N ARG A 553 11.78 -32.84 -11.98
CA ARG A 553 12.59 -33.99 -12.38
C ARG A 553 13.22 -33.84 -13.77
N LEU A 554 12.48 -33.29 -14.73
CA LEU A 554 12.97 -33.09 -16.09
C LEU A 554 14.14 -32.09 -16.16
N ASN A 555 14.28 -31.19 -15.18
CA ASN A 555 15.44 -30.30 -15.10
C ASN A 555 16.76 -31.06 -14.82
N THR A 556 16.67 -32.31 -14.37
CA THR A 556 17.82 -33.23 -14.21
C THR A 556 17.89 -34.27 -15.34
N LEU A 557 16.73 -34.80 -15.75
CA LEU A 557 16.67 -35.92 -16.71
C LEU A 557 16.79 -35.48 -18.17
N ASP A 558 16.14 -34.37 -18.54
CA ASP A 558 16.16 -33.83 -19.90
C ASP A 558 15.98 -32.29 -19.88
N PRO A 559 16.98 -31.56 -19.36
CA PRO A 559 16.88 -30.11 -19.18
C PRO A 559 16.73 -29.36 -20.50
N VAL A 560 17.35 -29.86 -21.58
CA VAL A 560 17.36 -29.18 -22.88
C VAL A 560 15.98 -29.23 -23.53
N SER A 561 15.33 -30.41 -23.58
CA SER A 561 13.99 -30.50 -24.16
C SER A 561 12.96 -29.76 -23.31
N LEU A 562 13.09 -29.82 -21.98
CA LEU A 562 12.24 -29.06 -21.07
C LEU A 562 12.35 -27.55 -21.35
N GLU A 563 13.58 -27.02 -21.37
CA GLU A 563 13.82 -25.60 -21.61
C GLU A 563 13.31 -25.17 -22.98
N TYR A 564 13.57 -25.96 -24.03
CA TYR A 564 13.05 -25.71 -25.36
C TYR A 564 11.52 -25.66 -25.41
N PHE A 565 10.83 -26.60 -24.74
CA PHE A 565 9.38 -26.62 -24.64
C PHE A 565 8.85 -25.36 -23.94
N LEU A 566 9.43 -25.00 -22.79
CA LEU A 566 9.00 -23.84 -22.01
C LEU A 566 9.21 -22.53 -22.77
N ILE A 567 10.36 -22.37 -23.44
CA ILE A 567 10.63 -21.19 -24.29
C ILE A 567 9.65 -21.14 -25.46
N SER A 568 9.40 -22.26 -26.13
CA SER A 568 8.44 -22.33 -27.23
C SER A 568 7.04 -21.88 -26.79
N CYS A 569 6.56 -22.38 -25.63
CA CYS A 569 5.28 -21.95 -25.05
C CYS A 569 5.26 -20.45 -24.68
N ARG A 570 6.38 -19.88 -24.22
CA ARG A 570 6.47 -18.45 -23.90
C ARG A 570 6.49 -17.58 -25.14
N CYS A 571 7.16 -18.03 -26.21
CA CYS A 571 7.37 -17.27 -27.43
C CYS A 571 6.29 -17.46 -28.51
N GLU A 572 5.47 -18.51 -28.45
CA GLU A 572 4.39 -18.70 -29.43
C GLU A 572 3.46 -17.50 -29.47
N ALA A 573 3.02 -17.10 -30.65
CA ALA A 573 2.03 -16.06 -30.83
C ALA A 573 0.77 -16.69 -31.42
N MET A 574 -0.39 -16.18 -31.04
CA MET A 574 -1.62 -16.57 -31.69
C MET A 574 -1.64 -15.90 -33.06
N ASN A 575 -1.67 -16.69 -34.14
CA ASN A 575 -1.83 -16.17 -35.50
C ASN A 575 -3.25 -15.61 -35.64
N ASN A 576 -3.45 -14.37 -35.20
CA ASN A 576 -4.66 -13.65 -35.53
C ASN A 576 -4.58 -13.32 -37.02
N GLU A 577 -5.61 -13.63 -37.81
CA GLU A 577 -5.76 -13.16 -39.21
C GLU A 577 -5.88 -11.63 -39.33
N ILE A 578 -5.47 -10.87 -38.31
CA ILE A 578 -5.55 -9.42 -38.22
C ILE A 578 -4.19 -8.90 -37.72
N ASN A 579 -3.17 -9.04 -38.57
CA ASN A 579 -2.10 -8.07 -38.81
C ASN A 579 -1.00 -8.71 -39.69
N PRO A 580 -0.97 -8.44 -41.01
CA PRO A 580 0.18 -8.79 -41.86
C PRO A 580 1.44 -8.00 -41.53
#